data_AF-A0A8S2FJN9-F1
#
_entry.id   AF-A0A8S2FJN9-F1
#
_cell.length_a   1.000
_cell.length_b   1.000
_cell.length_c   1.000
_cell.angle_alpha   90.00
_cell.angle_beta   90.00
_cell.angle_gamma   90.00
#
_symmetry.space_group_name_H-M   'P 1'
#
loop_
_entity.id
_entity.type
_entity.pdbx_description
1 polymer ?
#
loop_
_entity_poly.entity_id
_entity_poly.type
_entity_poly.pdbx_seq_one_letter_code
_entity_poly.pdbx_strand_id
1 'polypeptide(L)'
;GAFGGLMAYGIVQIKTDRNYRFIFLLEGAPSIILAVIAFCFLGDLPETVKWLSPTERELVTNRLRNDAGTACNTRFSWKQVKDVFIDWKVYFYMFIFMAIIGFIMLITLSKTTMMSNCISTDPTVAMYIATVIACIGTYTTVPLHCSWFTNNIDGTTKRGVATGLIVGFGNLGGVIAGQIYRDKYYPDYRISHSITLGFICVTLALVIILKILLIRENRRRANLTIEQYELECSRDEPLDWHPDVIYVE
;
A
#
# COMPACT_ATOMS: atom_id res chain seq x y z
N GLY A 1 -2.69 2.82 13.42
CA GLY A 1 -4.08 3.20 13.08
C GLY A 1 -4.59 4.20 14.10
N ALA A 2 -5.43 5.15 13.71
CA ALA A 2 -5.95 6.23 14.55
C ALA A 2 -6.52 5.78 15.92
N PHE A 3 -7.03 4.55 16.02
CA PHE A 3 -7.56 3.95 17.24
C PHE A 3 -6.50 3.43 18.22
N GLY A 4 -5.25 3.20 17.76
CA GLY A 4 -4.18 2.66 18.60
C GLY A 4 -3.82 3.59 19.76
N GLY A 5 -3.85 4.91 19.55
CA GLY A 5 -3.62 5.90 20.60
C GLY A 5 -4.75 5.92 21.65
N LEU A 6 -6.01 5.76 21.21
CA LEU A 6 -7.17 5.74 22.11
C LEU A 6 -7.14 4.49 22.98
N MET A 7 -6.84 3.34 22.37
CA MET A 7 -6.68 2.07 23.07
C MET A 7 -5.49 2.13 24.03
N ALA A 8 -4.35 2.68 23.63
CA ALA A 8 -3.19 2.85 24.50
C ALA A 8 -3.52 3.72 25.72
N TYR A 9 -4.22 4.84 25.52
CA TYR A 9 -4.72 5.68 26.62
C TYR A 9 -5.64 4.89 27.57
N GLY A 10 -6.60 4.14 27.01
CA GLY A 10 -7.50 3.28 27.81
C GLY A 10 -6.77 2.20 28.59
N ILE A 11 -5.73 1.59 28.01
CA ILE A 11 -4.92 0.54 28.65
C ILE A 11 -4.05 1.10 29.78
N VAL A 12 -3.52 2.32 29.65
CA VAL A 12 -2.73 2.98 30.71
C VAL A 12 -3.59 3.28 31.95
N GLN A 13 -4.90 3.50 31.78
CA GLN A 13 -5.84 3.71 32.91
C GLN A 13 -6.11 2.43 33.71
N ILE A 14 -5.79 1.26 33.16
CA ILE A 14 -5.91 -0.02 33.86
C ILE A 14 -4.71 -0.12 34.82
N LYS A 15 -4.97 -0.04 36.13
CA LYS A 15 -3.93 -0.19 37.16
C LYS A 15 -3.60 -1.68 37.35
N THR A 16 -2.75 -2.23 36.49
CA THR A 16 -2.30 -3.63 36.56
C THR A 16 -0.85 -3.75 36.06
N ASP A 17 -0.04 -4.60 36.69
CA ASP A 17 1.39 -4.79 36.35
C ASP A 17 1.63 -5.44 34.97
N ARG A 18 0.57 -5.83 34.26
CA ARG A 18 0.62 -6.60 33.00
C ARG A 18 -0.18 -5.95 31.86
N ASN A 19 -0.20 -4.63 31.82
CA ASN A 19 -0.95 -3.84 30.83
C ASN A 19 -0.65 -4.19 29.36
N TYR A 20 0.57 -4.61 29.04
CA TYR A 20 0.95 -5.01 27.67
C TYR A 20 0.16 -6.23 27.15
N ARG A 21 -0.40 -7.09 28.02
CA ARG A 21 -1.20 -8.25 27.61
C ARG A 21 -2.55 -7.85 27.03
N PHE A 22 -3.12 -6.74 27.52
CA PHE A 22 -4.38 -6.22 27.01
C PHE A 22 -4.23 -5.66 25.60
N ILE A 23 -3.03 -5.23 25.19
CA ILE A 23 -2.75 -4.83 23.81
C ILE A 23 -2.95 -6.03 22.87
N PHE A 24 -2.30 -7.15 23.17
CA PHE A 24 -2.45 -8.37 22.37
C PHE A 24 -3.87 -8.94 22.39
N LEU A 25 -4.58 -8.83 23.51
CA LEU A 25 -5.95 -9.30 23.60
C LEU A 25 -6.91 -8.41 22.80
N LEU A 26 -6.81 -7.09 22.92
CA LEU A 26 -7.72 -6.13 22.27
C LEU A 26 -7.47 -6.01 20.76
N GLU A 27 -6.22 -6.13 20.31
CA GLU A 27 -5.87 -6.06 18.88
C GLU A 27 -5.88 -7.44 18.21
N GLY A 28 -5.43 -8.47 18.93
CA GLY A 28 -5.31 -9.84 18.40
C GLY A 28 -6.60 -10.64 18.44
N ALA A 29 -7.40 -10.57 19.52
CA ALA A 29 -8.60 -11.41 19.62
C ALA A 29 -9.66 -11.09 18.54
N PRO A 30 -9.97 -9.82 18.22
CA PRO A 30 -10.89 -9.52 17.11
C PRO A 30 -10.36 -10.04 15.78
N SER A 31 -9.04 -9.96 15.56
CA SER A 31 -8.38 -10.47 14.36
C SER A 31 -8.51 -11.98 14.22
N ILE A 32 -8.35 -12.73 15.32
CA ILE A 32 -8.55 -14.18 15.34
C ILE A 32 -10.01 -14.54 15.08
N ILE A 33 -10.96 -13.83 15.71
CA ILE A 33 -12.39 -14.06 15.48
C ILE A 33 -12.76 -13.80 14.02
N LEU A 34 -12.30 -12.68 13.45
CA LEU A 34 -12.48 -12.36 12.03
C LEU A 34 -11.83 -13.40 11.12
N ALA A 35 -10.66 -13.92 11.47
CA ALA A 35 -9.99 -14.98 10.71
C ALA A 35 -10.79 -16.29 10.73
N VAL A 36 -11.35 -16.68 11.88
CA VAL A 36 -12.22 -17.88 11.98
C VAL A 36 -13.50 -17.68 11.18
N ILE A 37 -14.12 -16.50 11.24
CA ILE A 37 -15.27 -16.17 10.42
C ILE A 37 -14.90 -16.24 8.94
N ALA A 38 -13.81 -15.59 8.53
CA ALA A 38 -13.34 -15.63 7.14
C ALA A 38 -13.07 -17.07 6.69
N PHE A 39 -12.44 -17.90 7.51
CA PHE A 39 -12.21 -19.31 7.20
C PHE A 39 -13.52 -20.11 6.98
N CYS A 40 -14.57 -19.82 7.76
CA CYS A 40 -15.86 -20.50 7.63
C CYS A 40 -16.69 -20.01 6.41
N PHE A 41 -16.51 -18.77 5.97
CA PHE A 41 -17.37 -18.13 4.96
C PHE A 41 -16.70 -17.89 3.60
N LEU A 42 -15.37 -17.78 3.54
CA LEU A 42 -14.61 -17.45 2.33
C LEU A 42 -14.10 -18.74 1.67
N GLY A 43 -14.73 -19.14 0.57
CA GLY A 43 -14.29 -20.29 -0.23
C GLY A 43 -13.16 -19.92 -1.18
N ASP A 44 -12.22 -20.85 -1.40
CA ASP A 44 -11.01 -20.61 -2.19
C ASP A 44 -11.28 -20.36 -3.68
N LEU A 45 -12.35 -20.96 -4.23
CA LEU A 45 -12.76 -20.77 -5.63
C LEU A 45 -14.29 -20.61 -5.76
N PRO A 46 -14.79 -19.90 -6.79
CA PRO A 46 -16.23 -19.74 -7.07
C PRO A 46 -16.98 -21.08 -7.18
N GLU A 47 -16.27 -22.12 -7.59
CA GLU A 47 -16.78 -23.49 -7.74
C GLU A 47 -17.03 -24.18 -6.38
N THR A 48 -16.25 -23.83 -5.36
CA THR A 48 -16.32 -24.44 -4.02
C THR A 48 -17.33 -23.77 -3.08
N VAL A 49 -17.81 -22.57 -3.41
CA VAL A 49 -18.67 -21.78 -2.51
C VAL A 49 -20.14 -22.19 -2.61
N LYS A 50 -20.73 -22.47 -1.44
CA LYS A 50 -22.10 -22.98 -1.29
C LYS A 50 -23.19 -21.91 -1.40
N TRP A 51 -22.82 -20.62 -1.34
CA TRP A 51 -23.78 -19.53 -1.30
C TRP A 51 -24.03 -18.85 -2.65
N LEU A 52 -23.24 -19.12 -3.70
CA LEU A 52 -23.49 -18.58 -5.05
C LEU A 52 -24.57 -19.37 -5.78
N SER A 53 -25.52 -18.65 -6.38
CA SER A 53 -26.43 -19.24 -7.37
C SER A 53 -25.67 -19.67 -8.64
N PRO A 54 -26.22 -20.61 -9.44
CA PRO A 54 -25.54 -21.08 -10.65
C PRO A 54 -25.20 -19.95 -11.63
N THR A 55 -26.11 -18.99 -11.80
CA THR A 55 -25.95 -17.84 -12.69
C THR A 55 -24.87 -16.87 -12.20
N GLU A 56 -24.83 -16.59 -10.89
CA GLU A 56 -23.77 -15.77 -10.29
C GLU A 56 -22.40 -16.44 -10.39
N ARG A 57 -22.36 -17.77 -10.21
CA ARG A 57 -21.12 -18.55 -10.33
C ARG A 57 -20.54 -18.46 -11.73
N GLU A 58 -21.36 -18.56 -12.77
CA GLU A 58 -20.91 -18.39 -14.15
C GLU A 58 -20.37 -16.97 -14.39
N LEU A 59 -21.08 -15.95 -13.89
CA LEU A 59 -20.67 -14.55 -13.99
C LEU A 59 -19.32 -14.29 -13.30
N VAL A 60 -19.13 -14.83 -12.10
CA VAL A 60 -17.88 -14.71 -11.33
C VAL A 60 -16.76 -15.50 -11.98
N THR A 61 -17.03 -16.66 -12.55
CA THR A 61 -16.03 -17.47 -13.26
C THR A 61 -15.57 -16.78 -14.55
N ASN A 62 -16.50 -16.17 -15.29
CA ASN A 62 -16.17 -15.39 -16.48
C ASN A 62 -15.39 -14.12 -16.12
N ARG A 63 -15.75 -13.45 -15.02
CA ARG A 63 -14.95 -12.32 -14.50
C ARG A 63 -13.58 -12.76 -14.03
N LEU A 64 -13.45 -13.86 -13.29
CA LEU A 64 -12.15 -14.38 -12.91
C LEU A 64 -11.31 -14.74 -14.14
N ARG A 65 -11.89 -15.31 -15.20
CA ARG A 65 -11.16 -15.57 -16.44
C ARG A 65 -10.68 -14.29 -17.13
N ASN A 66 -11.50 -13.24 -17.12
CA ASN A 66 -11.17 -11.95 -17.73
C ASN A 66 -10.19 -11.13 -16.86
N ASP A 67 -10.34 -11.18 -15.53
CA ASP A 67 -9.54 -10.44 -14.55
C ASP A 67 -8.24 -11.16 -14.17
N ALA A 68 -8.18 -12.49 -14.29
CA ALA A 68 -6.99 -13.25 -13.91
C ALA A 68 -5.81 -12.98 -14.84
N GLY A 69 -6.01 -12.52 -16.08
CA GLY A 69 -4.93 -12.49 -17.08
C GLY A 69 -4.15 -13.81 -17.09
N THR A 70 -2.85 -13.76 -17.40
CA THR A 70 -1.92 -14.89 -17.41
C THR A 70 -1.67 -15.55 -16.02
N ALA A 71 -2.46 -15.23 -14.98
CA ALA A 71 -2.31 -15.78 -13.62
C ALA A 71 -2.81 -17.22 -13.44
N CYS A 72 -3.27 -17.91 -14.50
CA CYS A 72 -3.61 -19.33 -14.44
C CYS A 72 -2.39 -20.26 -14.18
N ASN A 73 -1.14 -19.77 -14.35
CA ASN A 73 0.04 -20.49 -13.90
C ASN A 73 0.48 -20.02 -12.51
N THR A 74 -0.01 -20.69 -11.47
CA THR A 74 0.39 -20.51 -10.06
C THR A 74 1.73 -21.18 -9.71
N ARG A 75 2.45 -21.72 -10.70
CA ARG A 75 3.75 -22.38 -10.45
C ARG A 75 4.81 -21.33 -10.12
N PHE A 76 5.44 -21.54 -8.97
CA PHE A 76 6.58 -20.76 -8.52
C PHE A 76 7.72 -20.77 -9.57
N SER A 77 8.22 -19.60 -9.96
CA SER A 77 9.31 -19.46 -10.94
C SER A 77 10.44 -18.60 -10.43
N TRP A 78 11.66 -19.17 -10.36
CA TRP A 78 12.87 -18.42 -10.01
C TRP A 78 13.25 -17.35 -11.03
N LYS A 79 12.82 -17.49 -12.30
CA LYS A 79 13.01 -16.46 -13.33
C LYS A 79 12.23 -15.21 -12.93
N GLN A 80 10.95 -15.37 -12.59
CA GLN A 80 10.09 -14.29 -12.10
C GLN A 80 10.65 -13.60 -10.87
N VAL A 81 11.27 -14.33 -9.93
CA VAL A 81 11.94 -13.74 -8.76
C VAL A 81 13.08 -12.80 -9.17
N LYS A 82 13.95 -13.25 -10.09
CA LYS A 82 15.07 -12.42 -10.58
C LYS A 82 14.58 -11.19 -11.31
N ASP A 83 13.50 -11.32 -12.09
CA ASP A 83 12.91 -10.21 -12.84
C ASP A 83 12.46 -9.07 -11.92
N VAL A 84 12.00 -9.37 -10.69
CA VAL A 84 11.63 -8.33 -9.71
C VAL A 84 12.80 -7.40 -9.40
N PHE A 85 14.01 -7.92 -9.27
CA PHE A 85 15.19 -7.13 -8.91
C PHE A 85 15.75 -6.31 -10.08
N ILE A 86 15.33 -6.59 -11.31
CA ILE A 86 15.76 -5.87 -12.52
C ILE A 86 14.68 -4.87 -12.96
N ASP A 87 13.43 -5.07 -12.53
CA ASP A 87 12.30 -4.25 -12.96
C ASP A 87 12.34 -2.85 -12.35
N TRP A 88 12.60 -1.86 -13.20
CA TRP A 88 12.62 -0.45 -12.82
C TRP A 88 11.31 0.02 -12.17
N LYS A 89 10.14 -0.54 -12.56
CA LYS A 89 8.84 -0.15 -12.01
C LYS A 89 8.78 -0.44 -10.50
N VAL A 90 9.37 -1.57 -10.07
CA VAL A 90 9.41 -1.98 -8.67
C VAL A 90 10.15 -0.94 -7.83
N TYR A 91 11.27 -0.41 -8.32
CA TYR A 91 12.02 0.64 -7.62
C TYR A 91 11.24 1.96 -7.51
N PHE A 92 10.50 2.35 -8.55
CA PHE A 92 9.61 3.52 -8.47
C PHE A 92 8.53 3.28 -7.41
N TYR A 93 7.86 2.13 -7.42
CA TYR A 93 6.86 1.79 -6.42
C TYR A 93 7.42 1.74 -5.00
N MET A 94 8.62 1.18 -4.78
CA MET A 94 9.31 1.15 -3.49
C MET A 94 9.50 2.56 -2.92
N PHE A 95 9.99 3.50 -3.74
CA PHE A 95 10.22 4.87 -3.27
C PHE A 95 8.92 5.63 -3.02
N ILE A 96 7.93 5.48 -3.91
CA ILE A 96 6.60 6.09 -3.75
C ILE A 96 5.94 5.59 -2.45
N PHE A 97 6.04 4.30 -2.15
CA PHE A 97 5.43 3.68 -0.98
C PHE A 97 6.12 4.12 0.33
N MET A 98 7.44 4.33 0.33
CA MET A 98 8.20 4.84 1.49
C MET A 98 7.72 6.22 1.94
N ALA A 99 7.35 7.11 1.02
CA ALA A 99 6.99 8.49 1.33
C ALA A 99 5.61 8.67 2.01
N ILE A 100 4.75 7.64 1.93
CA ILE A 100 3.43 7.63 2.60
C ILE A 100 3.58 7.80 4.12
N ILE A 101 4.63 7.20 4.71
CA ILE A 101 4.86 7.27 6.15
C ILE A 101 5.30 8.67 6.58
N GLY A 102 6.06 9.38 5.74
CA GLY A 102 6.42 10.79 5.97
C GLY A 102 5.19 11.71 5.97
N PHE A 103 4.21 11.45 5.09
CA PHE A 103 2.97 12.22 5.00
C PHE A 103 2.13 12.15 6.29
N ILE A 104 2.06 10.96 6.92
CA ILE A 104 1.35 10.73 8.20
C ILE A 104 1.95 11.60 9.31
N MET A 105 3.29 11.66 9.39
CA MET A 105 3.98 12.42 10.44
C MET A 105 3.89 13.93 10.21
N LEU A 106 3.96 14.39 8.95
CA LEU A 106 3.80 15.81 8.61
C LEU A 106 2.45 16.35 9.10
N ILE A 107 1.35 15.65 8.81
CA ILE A 107 0.00 16.13 9.15
C ILE A 107 -0.24 16.09 10.66
N THR A 108 0.24 15.05 11.34
CA THR A 108 0.01 14.86 12.78
C THR A 108 0.77 15.90 13.61
N LEU A 109 2.02 16.20 13.25
CA LEU A 109 2.87 17.09 14.06
C LEU A 109 2.68 18.58 13.70
N SER A 110 2.43 18.92 12.43
CA SER A 110 2.30 20.34 12.01
C SER A 110 1.07 21.04 12.62
N LYS A 111 -0.05 20.32 12.77
CA LYS A 111 -1.27 20.88 13.40
C LYS A 111 -1.17 20.98 14.91
N THR A 112 -0.35 20.13 15.53
CA THR A 112 -0.15 20.13 16.98
C THR A 112 0.53 21.42 17.44
N THR A 113 1.45 21.97 16.63
CA THR A 113 2.13 23.23 16.96
C THR A 113 1.38 24.50 16.53
N MET A 114 0.59 24.45 15.45
CA MET A 114 -0.14 25.65 14.99
C MET A 114 -1.38 25.96 15.84
N MET A 115 -2.07 24.94 16.37
CA MET A 115 -3.33 25.13 17.08
C MET A 115 -3.13 25.48 18.57
N SER A 116 -1.98 25.11 19.15
CA SER A 116 -1.59 25.49 20.52
C SER A 116 -1.40 27.00 20.69
N ASN A 117 -1.11 27.73 19.61
CA ASN A 117 -0.86 29.18 19.65
C ASN A 117 -2.12 30.03 19.43
N CYS A 118 -3.26 29.44 19.08
CA CYS A 118 -4.46 30.17 18.69
C CYS A 118 -5.66 30.01 19.65
N ILE A 119 -5.61 29.06 20.59
CA ILE A 119 -6.76 28.74 21.46
C ILE A 119 -6.32 28.79 22.92
N SER A 120 -6.96 29.65 23.70
CA SER A 120 -6.73 29.88 25.14
C SER A 120 -7.31 28.79 26.06
N THR A 121 -7.90 27.75 25.49
CA THR A 121 -8.43 26.55 26.15
C THR A 121 -7.61 25.34 25.72
N ASP A 122 -7.31 24.43 26.66
CA ASP A 122 -6.50 23.22 26.48
C ASP A 122 -6.92 22.43 25.22
N PRO A 123 -6.25 22.61 24.05
CA PRO A 123 -6.78 22.20 22.74
C PRO A 123 -6.54 20.71 22.44
N THR A 124 -6.04 19.97 23.43
CA THR A 124 -5.61 18.57 23.32
C THR A 124 -6.67 17.66 22.70
N VAL A 125 -7.94 17.81 23.09
CA VAL A 125 -9.04 16.97 22.55
C VAL A 125 -9.33 17.27 21.08
N ALA A 126 -9.38 18.56 20.70
CA ALA A 126 -9.63 18.95 19.32
C ALA A 126 -8.49 18.53 18.39
N MET A 127 -7.24 18.65 18.85
CA MET A 127 -6.04 18.19 18.14
C MET A 127 -6.00 16.68 17.98
N TYR A 128 -6.42 15.95 19.01
CA TYR A 128 -6.55 14.49 18.95
C TYR A 128 -7.57 14.05 17.90
N ILE A 129 -8.78 14.65 17.90
CA ILE A 129 -9.82 14.37 16.90
C ILE A 129 -9.33 14.71 15.48
N ALA A 130 -8.68 15.86 15.30
CA ALA A 130 -8.12 16.26 14.00
C ALA A 130 -7.05 15.27 13.50
N THR A 131 -6.21 14.76 14.41
CA THR A 131 -5.21 13.73 14.11
C THR A 131 -5.87 12.42 13.67
N VAL A 132 -6.92 11.99 14.38
CA VAL A 132 -7.67 10.77 14.04
C VAL A 132 -8.23 10.86 12.62
N ILE A 133 -8.88 11.98 12.26
CA ILE A 133 -9.43 12.19 10.92
C ILE A 133 -8.33 12.19 9.84
N ALA A 134 -7.21 12.86 10.10
CA ALA A 134 -6.06 12.88 9.20
C ALA A 134 -5.45 11.47 8.98
N CYS A 135 -5.33 10.69 10.05
CA CYS A 135 -4.86 9.32 9.98
C CYS A 135 -5.78 8.46 9.12
N ILE A 136 -7.11 8.55 9.28
CA ILE A 136 -8.07 7.76 8.48
C ILE A 136 -7.81 7.95 6.98
N GLY A 137 -7.75 9.21 6.51
CA GLY A 137 -7.50 9.49 5.09
C GLY A 137 -6.14 8.96 4.60
N THR A 138 -5.12 9.03 5.46
CA THR A 138 -3.77 8.58 5.08
C THR A 138 -3.65 7.06 5.08
N TYR A 139 -4.36 6.33 5.95
CA TYR A 139 -4.33 4.86 5.93
C TYR A 139 -5.03 4.28 4.70
N THR A 140 -6.00 4.99 4.12
CA THR A 140 -6.68 4.57 2.87
C THR A 140 -5.75 4.56 1.66
N THR A 141 -4.64 5.31 1.68
CA THR A 141 -3.72 5.34 0.54
C THR A 141 -2.93 4.02 0.40
N VAL A 142 -2.63 3.33 1.51
CA VAL A 142 -1.87 2.07 1.51
C VAL A 142 -2.52 1.00 0.61
N PRO A 143 -3.80 0.60 0.81
CA PRO A 143 -4.44 -0.39 -0.05
C PRO A 143 -4.59 0.09 -1.50
N LEU A 144 -4.77 1.40 -1.73
CA LEU A 144 -4.82 1.95 -3.09
C LEU A 144 -3.48 1.77 -3.83
N HIS A 145 -2.36 2.06 -3.16
CA HIS A 145 -1.03 1.82 -3.72
C HIS A 145 -0.79 0.33 -3.96
N CYS A 146 -1.17 -0.53 -3.01
CA CYS A 146 -1.09 -1.98 -3.16
C CYS A 146 -1.81 -2.45 -4.42
N SER A 147 -3.09 -2.10 -4.57
CA SER A 147 -3.87 -2.46 -5.75
C SER A 147 -3.25 -1.93 -7.04
N TRP A 148 -2.71 -0.70 -7.02
CA TRP A 148 -2.12 -0.10 -8.22
C TRP A 148 -0.85 -0.81 -8.69
N PHE A 149 0.11 -1.11 -7.80
CA PHE A 149 1.33 -1.81 -8.23
C PHE A 149 1.07 -3.29 -8.50
N THR A 150 0.12 -3.95 -7.81
CA THR A 150 -0.19 -5.36 -8.08
C THR A 150 -0.83 -5.56 -9.45
N ASN A 151 -1.60 -4.58 -9.92
CA ASN A 151 -2.23 -4.63 -11.25
C ASN A 151 -1.23 -4.31 -12.37
N ASN A 152 -0.13 -3.63 -12.06
CA ASN A 152 0.92 -3.26 -13.02
C ASN A 152 2.09 -4.25 -13.06
N ILE A 153 2.02 -5.33 -12.28
CA ILE A 153 3.02 -6.40 -12.25
C ILE A 153 2.30 -7.70 -12.60
N ASP A 154 2.67 -8.31 -13.72
CA ASP A 154 2.11 -9.57 -14.17
C ASP A 154 2.93 -10.77 -13.65
N GLY A 155 2.29 -11.94 -13.61
CA GLY A 155 2.87 -13.15 -13.05
C GLY A 155 2.73 -13.26 -11.54
N THR A 156 2.26 -14.43 -11.10
CA THR A 156 1.91 -14.74 -9.70
C THR A 156 3.11 -14.64 -8.76
N THR A 157 4.25 -15.26 -9.10
CA THR A 157 5.46 -15.23 -8.25
C THR A 157 6.07 -13.83 -8.22
N LYS A 158 6.15 -13.17 -9.39
CA LYS A 158 6.73 -11.83 -9.51
C LYS A 158 5.96 -10.82 -8.69
N ARG A 159 4.63 -10.80 -8.83
CA ARG A 159 3.72 -9.94 -8.07
C ARG A 159 3.84 -10.17 -6.57
N GLY A 160 3.89 -11.43 -6.12
CA GLY A 160 4.05 -11.77 -4.70
C GLY A 160 5.36 -11.23 -4.11
N VAL A 161 6.50 -11.51 -4.78
CA VAL A 161 7.82 -11.05 -4.33
C VAL A 161 7.95 -9.53 -4.39
N ALA A 162 7.48 -8.90 -5.47
CA ALA A 162 7.50 -7.45 -5.61
C ALA A 162 6.65 -6.76 -4.53
N THR A 163 5.45 -7.27 -4.24
CA THR A 163 4.59 -6.76 -3.17
C THR A 163 5.31 -6.81 -1.82
N GLY A 164 5.94 -7.94 -1.51
CA GLY A 164 6.72 -8.10 -0.28
C GLY A 164 7.88 -7.11 -0.18
N LEU A 165 8.61 -6.89 -1.27
CA LEU A 165 9.72 -5.93 -1.33
C LEU A 165 9.25 -4.48 -1.20
N ILE A 166 8.19 -4.09 -1.92
CA ILE A 166 7.63 -2.72 -1.87
C ILE A 166 7.13 -2.40 -0.46
N VAL A 167 6.35 -3.29 0.14
CA VAL A 167 5.82 -3.09 1.50
C VAL A 167 6.94 -3.12 2.54
N GLY A 168 7.90 -4.04 2.40
CA GLY A 168 9.05 -4.14 3.28
C GLY A 168 9.91 -2.87 3.26
N PHE A 169 10.18 -2.33 2.07
CA PHE A 169 10.91 -1.07 1.92
C PHE A 169 10.12 0.12 2.45
N GLY A 170 8.78 0.09 2.32
CA GLY A 170 7.88 1.06 2.94
C GLY A 170 8.17 1.29 4.41
N ASN A 171 8.37 0.22 5.18
CA ASN A 171 8.62 0.31 6.61
C ASN A 171 9.90 1.08 6.99
N LEU A 172 10.89 1.18 6.09
CA LEU A 172 12.07 2.02 6.30
C LEU A 172 11.71 3.51 6.41
N GLY A 173 10.62 3.93 5.77
CA GLY A 173 10.08 5.28 5.89
C GLY A 173 9.74 5.64 7.35
N GLY A 174 9.26 4.67 8.14
CA GLY A 174 8.99 4.87 9.57
C GLY A 174 10.24 5.09 10.40
N VAL A 175 11.31 4.34 10.11
CA VAL A 175 12.62 4.48 10.77
C VAL A 175 13.23 5.85 10.46
N ILE A 176 13.22 6.25 9.19
CA ILE A 176 13.75 7.55 8.74
C ILE A 176 12.96 8.68 9.39
N ALA A 177 11.62 8.59 9.39
CA ALA A 177 10.78 9.63 9.96
C ALA A 177 11.00 9.81 11.46
N GLY A 178 11.17 8.71 12.21
CA GLY A 178 11.56 8.77 13.63
C GLY A 178 12.91 9.44 13.89
N GLN A 179 13.82 9.46 12.91
CA GLN A 179 15.09 10.17 13.02
C GLN A 179 15.02 11.65 12.61
N ILE A 180 14.03 12.04 11.80
CA ILE A 180 13.84 13.41 11.32
C ILE A 180 13.19 14.29 12.39
N TYR A 181 12.26 13.75 13.18
CA TYR A 181 11.58 14.47 14.26
C TYR A 181 12.33 14.32 15.58
N ARG A 182 13.35 15.18 15.78
CA ARG A 182 14.17 15.22 17.01
C ARG A 182 13.79 16.41 17.89
N ASP A 183 13.92 16.24 19.20
CA ASP A 183 13.65 17.28 20.21
C ASP A 183 14.40 18.59 19.96
N LYS A 184 15.57 18.52 19.32
CA LYS A 184 16.36 19.70 18.91
C LYS A 184 15.56 20.69 18.06
N TYR A 185 14.56 20.22 17.32
CA TYR A 185 13.75 21.04 16.42
C TYR A 185 12.40 21.45 17.02
N TYR A 186 12.13 21.10 18.28
CA TYR A 186 10.97 21.56 19.04
C TYR A 186 11.00 23.09 19.24
N PRO A 187 9.86 23.80 19.31
CA PRO A 187 8.47 23.33 19.16
C PRO A 187 7.97 23.24 17.72
N ASP A 188 8.53 24.02 16.81
CA ASP A 188 7.95 24.24 15.47
C ASP A 188 8.31 23.15 14.45
N TYR A 189 9.32 22.33 14.71
CA TYR A 189 9.80 21.26 13.81
C TYR A 189 10.00 21.70 12.35
N ARG A 190 10.27 22.98 12.09
CA ARG A 190 10.29 23.55 10.72
C ARG A 190 11.23 22.81 9.78
N ILE A 191 12.40 22.43 10.27
CA ILE A 191 13.40 21.67 9.48
C ILE A 191 12.86 20.29 9.13
N SER A 192 12.29 19.57 10.10
CA SER A 192 11.66 18.27 9.90
C SER A 192 10.50 18.33 8.90
N HIS A 193 9.68 19.39 8.98
CA HIS A 193 8.60 19.65 8.03
C HIS A 193 9.10 19.95 6.63
N SER A 194 10.14 20.78 6.47
CA SER A 194 10.72 21.08 5.16
C SER A 194 11.33 19.84 4.48
N ILE A 195 12.04 18.99 5.24
CA ILE A 195 12.59 17.73 4.73
C ILE A 195 11.45 16.83 4.23
N THR A 196 10.40 16.69 5.04
CA THR A 196 9.25 15.85 4.71
C THR A 196 8.48 16.38 3.50
N LEU A 197 8.29 17.70 3.39
CA LEU A 197 7.72 18.34 2.22
C LEU A 197 8.55 18.06 0.95
N GLY A 198 9.88 18.10 1.07
CA GLY A 198 10.79 17.70 -0.01
C GLY A 198 10.54 16.28 -0.50
N PHE A 199 10.43 15.30 0.42
CA PHE A 199 10.11 13.91 0.05
C PHE A 199 8.76 13.77 -0.64
N ILE A 200 7.75 14.55 -0.22
CA ILE A 200 6.42 14.56 -0.85
C ILE A 200 6.51 15.11 -2.28
N CYS A 201 7.22 16.22 -2.48
CA CYS A 201 7.41 16.79 -3.82
C CYS A 201 8.14 15.83 -4.76
N VAL A 202 9.20 15.17 -4.28
CA VAL A 202 9.92 14.15 -5.05
C VAL A 202 9.00 12.98 -5.38
N THR A 203 8.19 12.53 -4.44
CA THR A 203 7.23 11.44 -4.66
C THR A 203 6.18 11.81 -5.69
N LEU A 204 5.63 13.03 -5.61
CA LEU A 204 4.67 13.52 -6.58
C LEU A 204 5.28 13.55 -7.99
N ALA A 205 6.53 14.02 -8.12
CA ALA A 205 7.26 14.00 -9.38
C ALA A 205 7.45 12.56 -9.89
N LEU A 206 7.85 11.62 -9.03
CA LEU A 206 8.02 10.21 -9.40
C LEU A 206 6.72 9.54 -9.82
N VAL A 207 5.59 9.85 -9.17
CA VAL A 207 4.25 9.37 -9.57
C VAL A 207 3.89 9.90 -10.95
N ILE A 208 4.11 11.20 -11.20
CA ILE A 208 3.84 11.81 -12.51
C ILE A 208 4.72 11.18 -13.60
N ILE A 209 6.02 11.01 -13.33
CA ILE A 209 6.95 10.36 -14.25
C ILE A 209 6.51 8.92 -14.54
N LEU A 210 6.21 8.14 -13.50
CA LEU A 210 5.76 6.75 -13.65
C LEU A 210 4.48 6.70 -14.49
N LYS A 211 3.49 7.55 -14.21
CA LYS A 211 2.25 7.64 -14.98
C LYS A 211 2.52 7.95 -16.46
N ILE A 212 3.39 8.92 -16.76
CA ILE A 212 3.77 9.26 -18.13
C ILE A 212 4.44 8.07 -18.83
N LEU A 213 5.33 7.36 -18.14
CA LEU A 213 6.02 6.20 -18.69
C LEU A 213 5.05 5.05 -18.99
N LEU A 214 4.11 4.76 -18.08
CA LEU A 214 3.08 3.73 -18.29
C LEU A 214 2.16 4.09 -19.46
N ILE A 215 1.70 5.34 -19.55
CA ILE A 215 0.87 5.82 -20.67
C ILE A 215 1.63 5.73 -22.00
N ARG A 216 2.90 6.14 -22.00
CA ARG A 216 3.74 6.08 -23.19
C ARG A 216 3.95 4.64 -23.65
N GLU A 217 4.12 3.71 -22.71
CA GLU A 217 4.28 2.28 -23.01
C GLU A 217 2.95 1.67 -23.52
N ASN A 218 1.81 1.99 -22.89
CA ASN A 218 0.49 1.60 -23.39
C ASN A 218 0.25 2.11 -24.83
N ARG A 219 0.60 3.37 -25.11
CA ARG A 219 0.49 3.93 -26.47
C ARG A 219 1.46 3.29 -27.47
N ARG A 220 2.67 2.91 -27.04
CA ARG A 220 3.62 2.18 -27.88
C ARG A 220 3.03 0.83 -28.29
N ARG A 221 2.51 0.07 -27.33
CA ARG A 221 1.89 -1.24 -27.53
C ARG A 221 0.67 -1.18 -28.44
N ALA A 222 -0.18 -0.15 -28.29
CA ALA A 222 -1.35 0.06 -29.13
C ALA A 222 -1.04 0.36 -30.61
N ASN A 223 0.18 0.82 -30.92
CA ASN A 223 0.60 1.18 -32.27
C ASN A 223 1.59 0.16 -32.89
N LEU A 224 1.76 -1.02 -32.28
CA LEU A 224 2.62 -2.07 -32.82
C LEU A 224 2.05 -2.59 -34.15
N THR A 225 2.92 -2.76 -35.15
CA THR A 225 2.56 -3.52 -36.35
C THR A 225 2.48 -5.01 -36.03
N ILE A 226 1.77 -5.79 -36.84
CA ILE A 226 1.61 -7.24 -36.64
C ILE A 226 2.98 -7.93 -36.54
N GLU A 227 3.93 -7.58 -37.40
CA GLU A 227 5.29 -8.15 -37.38
C GLU A 227 6.05 -7.78 -36.10
N GLN A 228 5.92 -6.54 -35.60
CA GLN A 228 6.53 -6.13 -34.33
C GLN A 228 5.90 -6.83 -33.14
N TYR A 229 4.58 -7.03 -33.16
CA TYR A 229 3.85 -7.76 -32.13
C TYR A 229 4.32 -9.23 -32.06
N GLU A 230 4.42 -9.91 -33.20
CA GLU A 230 4.90 -11.30 -33.25
C GLU A 230 6.36 -11.42 -32.76
N LEU A 231 7.22 -10.45 -33.11
CA LEU A 231 8.58 -10.38 -32.60
C LEU A 231 8.62 -10.20 -31.08
N GLU A 232 7.79 -9.31 -30.52
CA GLU A 232 7.71 -9.11 -29.06
C GLU A 232 7.17 -10.36 -28.34
N CYS A 233 6.15 -11.03 -28.89
CA CYS A 233 5.66 -12.30 -28.36
C CYS A 233 6.69 -13.45 -28.43
N SER A 234 7.61 -13.40 -29.40
CA SER A 234 8.66 -14.42 -29.54
C SER A 234 9.82 -14.25 -28.56
N ARG A 235 9.93 -13.09 -27.90
CA ARG A 235 11.00 -12.79 -26.96
C ARG A 235 10.75 -13.46 -25.62
N ASP A 236 11.80 -14.04 -25.04
CA ASP A 236 11.78 -14.63 -23.69
C ASP A 236 11.89 -13.54 -22.59
N GLU A 237 11.10 -12.48 -22.70
CA GLU A 237 11.05 -11.36 -21.76
C GLU A 237 10.11 -11.62 -20.56
N PRO A 238 10.25 -10.88 -19.43
CA PRO A 238 9.37 -11.05 -18.29
C PRO A 238 7.90 -10.77 -18.66
N LEU A 239 6.95 -11.49 -18.06
CA LEU A 239 5.52 -11.44 -18.41
C LEU A 239 4.93 -10.02 -18.56
N ASP A 240 5.31 -9.09 -17.69
CA ASP A 240 4.83 -7.70 -17.71
C ASP A 240 5.15 -6.95 -19.03
N TRP A 241 6.20 -7.40 -19.72
CA TRP A 241 6.62 -6.83 -21.00
C TRP A 241 5.83 -7.39 -22.19
N HIS A 242 4.96 -8.37 -21.97
CA HIS A 242 4.11 -8.92 -23.01
C HIS A 242 3.21 -7.82 -23.60
N PRO A 243 3.09 -7.72 -24.93
CA PRO A 243 2.37 -6.63 -25.59
C PRO A 243 0.87 -6.57 -25.22
N ASP A 244 0.29 -7.71 -24.82
CA ASP A 244 -1.11 -7.80 -24.37
C ASP A 244 -1.37 -7.22 -22.97
N VAL A 245 -0.33 -7.03 -22.16
CA VAL A 245 -0.49 -6.45 -20.82
C VAL A 245 -0.75 -4.96 -20.95
N ILE A 246 -1.86 -4.50 -20.40
CA ILE A 246 -2.20 -3.07 -20.34
C ILE A 246 -1.93 -2.58 -18.92
N TYR A 247 -1.07 -1.57 -18.79
CA TYR A 247 -0.79 -0.96 -17.50
C TYR A 247 -1.94 -0.07 -17.04
N VAL A 248 -2.27 -0.13 -15.75
CA VAL A 248 -3.31 0.70 -15.13
C VAL A 248 -2.72 2.06 -14.76
N GLU A 249 -3.30 3.11 -15.33
CA GLU A 249 -2.83 4.51 -15.30
C GLU A 249 -3.27 5.34 -14.10
#